data_AF-M2N5J8-F1
#
_entry.id   AF-M2N5J8-F1
#
_cell.length_a   1.000
_cell.length_b   1.000
_cell.length_c   1.000
_cell.angle_alpha   90.00
_cell.angle_beta   90.00
_cell.angle_gamma   90.00
#
_symmetry.space_group_name_H-M   'P 1'
#
loop_
_entity.id
_entity.type
_entity.pdbx_description
1 polymer ?
#
loop_
_entity_poly.entity_id
_entity_poly.type
_entity_poly.pdbx_seq_one_letter_code
_entity_poly.pdbx_strand_id
1 'polypeptide(L)'
;MHLRSAGPLPHPQPSPSDGSDEPPASKRRKTGPQPKYLCFACDVERVGSQFPDVNPSGECEHLINTCKKCLRQWVQVAVEGGGFVMGVRVGKVGNGKEKGEEEGEEGWEETGEDVKVEVSGSGEDGKVKRVGGEERSGLVFGIKCPHPGCEAVMRGEDVEVAGTQKVFARFEEMERKFIAENTPGWRWCLGTHCKAGQVHVPPASGESSPELVVNEHKTLIFASLVDALGHGPPPNGQNTDICTCHVCGTRACVSCDRPWHEGETCVAYQERVKGRFEEEDQSFRVIQKVSRPCPGCGRRVQKNGGCRFMHCTQCRYDFCWECMSVVEGYGGSCKCG
;
A
#
# COMPACT_ATOMS: atom_id res chain seq x y z
N MET A 1 -11.76 -58.88 -17.58
CA MET A 1 -12.56 -59.17 -18.78
C MET A 1 -13.36 -57.93 -19.13
N HIS A 2 -13.33 -57.48 -20.40
CA HIS A 2 -14.22 -56.49 -21.05
C HIS A 2 -14.09 -55.03 -20.51
N LEU A 3 -13.97 -53.94 -21.29
CA LEU A 3 -14.14 -53.64 -22.71
C LEU A 3 -13.18 -52.49 -23.10
N ARG A 4 -12.69 -52.46 -24.35
CA ARG A 4 -12.13 -51.25 -24.98
C ARG A 4 -13.03 -50.86 -26.15
N SER A 5 -13.65 -49.69 -26.04
CA SER A 5 -14.56 -49.13 -27.03
C SER A 5 -13.84 -48.69 -28.30
N ALA A 6 -14.48 -48.96 -29.44
CA ALA A 6 -14.06 -48.59 -30.78
C ALA A 6 -14.08 -47.07 -31.00
N GLY A 7 -13.03 -46.54 -31.64
CA GLY A 7 -12.96 -45.15 -32.07
C GLY A 7 -13.68 -44.92 -33.41
N PRO A 8 -14.16 -43.69 -33.69
CA PRO A 8 -14.90 -43.40 -34.92
C PRO A 8 -14.02 -43.31 -36.17
N LEU A 9 -14.62 -43.63 -37.31
CA LEU A 9 -14.06 -43.65 -38.66
C LEU A 9 -13.59 -42.26 -39.16
N PRO A 10 -12.62 -42.20 -40.10
CA PRO A 10 -12.12 -40.93 -40.63
C PRO A 10 -13.09 -40.26 -41.60
N HIS A 11 -13.20 -38.93 -41.48
CA HIS A 11 -13.98 -38.06 -42.35
C HIS A 11 -13.34 -37.88 -43.74
N PRO A 12 -14.14 -37.66 -44.80
CA PRO A 12 -13.64 -37.51 -46.17
C PRO A 12 -12.89 -36.18 -46.36
N GLN A 13 -11.79 -36.23 -47.10
CA GLN A 13 -10.99 -35.07 -47.51
C GLN A 13 -11.71 -34.31 -48.65
N PRO A 14 -11.78 -32.97 -48.65
CA PRO A 14 -12.24 -32.21 -49.80
C PRO A 14 -11.14 -32.05 -50.86
N SER A 15 -11.51 -32.23 -52.13
CA SER A 15 -10.70 -31.94 -53.33
C SER A 15 -10.55 -30.43 -53.59
N PRO A 16 -9.51 -29.99 -54.33
CA PRO A 16 -9.21 -28.57 -54.49
C PRO A 16 -10.13 -27.93 -55.54
N SER A 17 -10.73 -26.79 -55.20
CA SER A 17 -11.37 -25.89 -56.17
C SER A 17 -10.57 -24.60 -56.23
N ASP A 18 -9.99 -24.33 -57.38
CA ASP A 18 -9.43 -23.06 -57.80
C ASP A 18 -10.43 -21.91 -57.56
N GLY A 19 -9.96 -20.88 -56.85
CA GLY A 19 -10.74 -19.70 -56.52
C GLY A 19 -9.85 -18.65 -55.87
N SER A 20 -9.13 -17.90 -56.71
CA SER A 20 -8.36 -16.73 -56.33
C SER A 20 -9.29 -15.56 -55.99
N ASP A 21 -9.58 -15.37 -54.71
CA ASP A 21 -10.11 -14.10 -54.18
C ASP A 21 -9.24 -13.66 -53.00
N GLU A 22 -8.14 -12.99 -53.34
CA GLU A 22 -7.31 -12.25 -52.41
C GLU A 22 -8.13 -11.03 -51.92
N PRO A 23 -8.34 -10.85 -50.59
CA PRO A 23 -9.06 -9.67 -50.10
C PRO A 23 -8.24 -8.42 -50.45
N PRO A 24 -8.86 -7.35 -51.01
CA PRO A 24 -8.11 -6.19 -51.44
C PRO A 24 -7.38 -5.57 -50.24
N ALA A 25 -6.05 -5.47 -50.36
CA ALA A 25 -5.20 -4.76 -49.42
C ALA A 25 -5.85 -3.42 -49.06
N SER A 26 -6.15 -3.22 -47.77
CA SER A 26 -6.76 -1.97 -47.32
C SER A 26 -5.81 -0.84 -47.69
N LYS A 27 -6.25 0.03 -48.61
CA LYS A 27 -5.50 1.22 -48.98
C LYS A 27 -5.37 2.08 -47.72
N ARG A 28 -4.21 1.99 -47.08
CA ARG A 28 -3.81 2.80 -45.94
C ARG A 28 -3.99 4.26 -46.33
N ARG A 29 -5.09 4.88 -45.88
CA ARG A 29 -5.34 6.31 -46.04
C ARG A 29 -4.11 7.02 -45.49
N LYS A 30 -3.45 7.82 -46.34
CA LYS A 30 -2.30 8.65 -45.96
C LYS A 30 -2.83 9.69 -44.97
N THR A 31 -2.76 9.38 -43.67
CA THR A 31 -3.14 10.30 -42.61
C THR A 31 -2.31 11.56 -42.81
N GLY A 32 -2.99 12.72 -42.91
CA GLY A 32 -2.33 14.01 -43.02
C GLY A 32 -1.38 14.26 -41.83
N PRO A 33 -0.55 15.31 -41.90
CA PRO A 33 0.35 15.65 -40.80
C PRO A 33 -0.45 15.84 -39.51
N GLN A 34 -0.11 15.05 -38.49
CA GLN A 34 -0.76 15.11 -37.17
C GLN A 34 -0.42 16.45 -36.50
N PRO A 35 -1.38 17.09 -35.80
CA PRO A 35 -1.09 18.30 -35.05
C PRO A 35 -0.03 18.02 -33.97
N LYS A 36 0.91 18.97 -33.84
CA LYS A 36 1.97 18.92 -32.84
C LYS A 36 1.74 20.01 -31.79
N TYR A 37 2.15 19.70 -30.57
CA TYR A 37 2.03 20.56 -29.41
C TYR A 37 3.38 20.65 -28.70
N LEU A 38 3.73 21.83 -28.20
CA LEU A 38 4.98 22.05 -27.48
C LEU A 38 4.87 21.52 -26.05
N CYS A 39 5.86 20.73 -25.64
CA CYS A 39 5.97 20.28 -24.26
C CYS A 39 6.66 21.35 -23.39
N PHE A 40 5.98 21.88 -22.39
CA PHE A 40 6.51 22.92 -21.50
C PHE A 40 7.81 22.50 -20.79
N ALA A 41 7.90 21.24 -20.35
CA ALA A 41 9.05 20.78 -19.56
C ALA A 41 10.31 20.44 -20.38
N CYS A 42 10.23 20.29 -21.71
CA CYS A 42 11.41 19.95 -22.53
C CYS A 42 11.53 20.75 -23.82
N ASP A 43 10.59 21.66 -24.09
CA ASP A 43 10.51 22.48 -25.29
C ASP A 43 10.55 21.69 -26.62
N VAL A 44 10.11 20.43 -26.59
CA VAL A 44 10.04 19.57 -27.77
C VAL A 44 8.60 19.50 -28.27
N GLU A 45 8.40 19.73 -29.57
CA GLU A 45 7.15 19.47 -30.26
C GLU A 45 6.82 17.97 -30.31
N ARG A 46 5.61 17.60 -29.91
CA ARG A 46 5.15 16.22 -29.88
C ARG A 46 3.73 16.09 -30.39
N VAL A 47 3.41 14.92 -30.91
CA VAL A 47 2.01 14.57 -31.26
C VAL A 47 1.19 14.34 -29.99
N GLY A 48 -0.11 14.58 -30.06
CA GLY A 48 -1.03 14.51 -28.90
C GLY A 48 -0.93 13.20 -28.10
N SER A 49 -0.68 12.06 -28.75
CA SER A 49 -0.55 10.75 -28.06
C SER A 49 0.62 10.66 -27.07
N GLN A 50 1.63 11.54 -27.20
CA GLN A 50 2.75 11.62 -26.25
C GLN A 50 2.43 12.47 -25.01
N PHE A 51 1.27 13.09 -24.94
CA PHE A 51 0.76 13.79 -23.77
C PHE A 51 -0.21 12.88 -23.01
N PRO A 52 -0.35 13.08 -21.68
CA PRO A 52 -1.42 12.46 -20.90
C PRO A 52 -2.81 12.78 -21.47
N ASP A 53 -3.77 11.90 -21.24
CA ASP A 53 -5.17 12.12 -21.66
C ASP A 53 -5.94 13.00 -20.65
N VAL A 54 -5.39 13.17 -19.44
CA VAL A 54 -5.91 14.00 -18.35
C VAL A 54 -4.80 14.82 -17.73
N ASN A 55 -5.17 15.90 -17.04
CA ASN A 55 -4.21 16.71 -16.30
C ASN A 55 -3.51 15.89 -15.19
N PRO A 56 -2.30 16.31 -14.76
CA PRO A 56 -1.55 15.62 -13.70
C PRO A 56 -2.26 15.55 -12.35
N SER A 57 -3.21 16.45 -12.07
CA SER A 57 -4.08 16.42 -10.90
C SER A 57 -5.48 16.83 -11.35
N GLY A 58 -6.51 16.29 -10.69
CA GLY A 58 -7.90 16.69 -10.90
C GLY A 58 -8.19 18.16 -10.55
N GLU A 59 -7.26 18.82 -9.86
CA GLU A 59 -7.36 20.23 -9.44
C GLU A 59 -6.60 21.19 -10.38
N CYS A 60 -6.01 20.69 -11.47
CA CYS A 60 -5.30 21.53 -12.41
C CYS A 60 -6.26 22.35 -13.29
N GLU A 61 -6.12 23.68 -13.27
CA GLU A 61 -6.83 24.62 -14.15
C GLU A 61 -5.90 25.13 -15.28
N HIS A 62 -5.33 24.22 -16.07
CA HIS A 62 -4.47 24.58 -17.20
C HIS A 62 -4.53 23.53 -18.32
N LEU A 63 -3.98 23.85 -19.49
CA LEU A 63 -3.90 22.91 -20.60
C LEU A 63 -2.91 21.77 -20.33
N ILE A 64 -3.13 20.61 -20.95
CA ILE A 64 -2.18 19.50 -20.94
C ILE A 64 -1.04 19.81 -21.91
N ASN A 65 0.04 20.37 -21.40
CA ASN A 65 1.23 20.75 -22.16
C ASN A 65 2.52 20.10 -21.60
N THR A 66 2.42 19.13 -20.69
CA THR A 66 3.59 18.34 -20.22
C THR A 66 3.50 16.93 -20.78
N CYS A 67 4.52 16.49 -21.53
CA CYS A 67 4.50 15.17 -22.15
C CYS A 67 4.67 14.04 -21.12
N LYS A 68 4.19 12.83 -21.45
CA LYS A 68 4.24 11.62 -20.59
C LYS A 68 5.64 11.34 -20.05
N LYS A 69 6.69 11.55 -20.87
CA LYS A 69 8.08 11.33 -20.46
C LYS A 69 8.52 12.31 -19.38
N CYS A 70 8.26 13.60 -19.58
CA CYS A 70 8.62 14.64 -18.61
C CYS A 70 7.80 14.52 -17.32
N LEU A 71 6.51 14.21 -17.42
CA LEU A 71 5.66 13.99 -16.25
C LEU A 71 6.16 12.82 -15.40
N ARG A 72 6.51 11.69 -16.04
CA ARG A 72 7.11 10.54 -15.33
C ARG A 72 8.42 10.90 -14.64
N GLN A 73 9.30 11.62 -15.35
CA GLN A 73 10.59 12.03 -14.80
C GLN A 73 10.41 12.96 -13.60
N TRP A 74 9.46 13.91 -13.69
CA TRP A 74 9.11 14.82 -12.61
C TRP A 74 8.69 14.07 -11.34
N VAL A 75 7.74 13.12 -11.49
CA VAL A 75 7.27 12.28 -10.39
C VAL A 75 8.41 11.45 -9.80
N GLN A 76 9.25 10.84 -10.63
CA GLN A 76 10.39 10.07 -10.16
C GLN A 76 11.35 10.92 -9.32
N VAL A 77 11.73 12.10 -9.82
CA VAL A 77 12.65 13.00 -9.11
C VAL A 77 12.04 13.49 -7.80
N ALA A 78 10.75 13.82 -7.78
CA ALA A 78 10.06 14.24 -6.56
C ALA A 78 10.06 13.12 -5.50
N VAL A 79 9.78 11.88 -5.89
CA VAL A 79 9.79 10.72 -4.98
C VAL A 79 11.20 10.37 -4.50
N GLU A 80 12.19 10.44 -5.37
CA GLU A 80 13.58 10.14 -5.02
C GLU A 80 14.21 11.23 -4.14
N GLY A 81 13.90 12.50 -4.42
CA GLY A 81 14.42 13.67 -3.74
C GLY A 81 13.61 14.14 -2.52
N GLY A 82 12.47 13.52 -2.22
CA GLY A 82 11.61 13.93 -1.10
C GLY A 82 10.88 15.26 -1.34
N GLY A 83 10.68 15.65 -2.60
CA GLY A 83 10.06 16.91 -3.01
C GLY A 83 8.53 16.91 -2.85
N PHE A 84 8.06 16.74 -1.62
CA PHE A 84 6.64 16.70 -1.27
C PHE A 84 6.15 18.05 -0.75
N VAL A 85 4.90 18.35 -1.05
CA VAL A 85 4.18 19.42 -0.36
C VAL A 85 3.45 18.88 0.84
N MET A 86 3.44 19.71 1.87
CA MET A 86 2.65 19.58 3.09
C MET A 86 1.96 20.92 3.30
N GLY A 87 0.63 20.98 3.27
CA GLY A 87 -0.06 22.25 3.42
C GLY A 87 -1.55 22.14 3.65
N VAL A 88 -2.09 23.09 4.42
CA VAL A 88 -3.52 23.27 4.64
C VAL A 88 -4.15 23.93 3.42
N ARG A 89 -5.11 23.27 2.77
CA ARG A 89 -5.97 23.97 1.81
C ARG A 89 -7.13 24.58 2.55
N VAL A 90 -7.10 25.89 2.75
CA VAL A 90 -8.32 26.64 3.02
C VAL A 90 -9.13 26.61 1.72
N GLY A 91 -10.26 25.92 1.75
CA GLY A 91 -11.19 25.89 0.62
C GLY A 91 -11.51 27.33 0.22
N LYS A 92 -11.26 27.66 -1.05
CA LYS A 92 -11.68 28.93 -1.62
C LYS A 92 -13.22 28.89 -1.67
N VAL A 93 -13.88 29.43 -0.64
CA VAL A 93 -15.30 29.74 -0.71
C VAL A 93 -15.43 30.76 -1.84
N GLY A 94 -15.91 30.30 -2.98
CA GLY A 94 -16.26 31.19 -4.08
C GLY A 94 -17.37 32.11 -3.60
N ASN A 95 -17.06 33.38 -3.38
CA ASN A 95 -18.06 34.42 -3.39
C ASN A 95 -17.67 35.46 -4.43
N GLY A 96 -18.65 35.85 -5.24
CA GLY A 96 -18.45 36.74 -6.36
C GLY A 96 -18.01 38.13 -5.92
N LYS A 97 -17.18 38.74 -6.79
CA LYS A 97 -17.29 40.14 -7.25
C LYS A 97 -17.38 41.21 -6.15
N GLU A 98 -16.29 41.95 -5.94
CA GLU A 98 -16.15 43.39 -6.28
C GLU A 98 -14.79 43.96 -5.83
N LYS A 99 -14.46 45.12 -6.42
CA LYS A 99 -13.17 45.83 -6.40
C LYS A 99 -12.80 46.42 -5.03
N GLY A 100 -11.50 46.64 -4.82
CA GLY A 100 -11.00 47.68 -3.92
C GLY A 100 -9.57 47.46 -3.47
N GLU A 101 -8.69 48.40 -3.81
CA GLU A 101 -7.33 48.57 -3.25
C GLU A 101 -7.40 48.93 -1.75
N GLU A 102 -6.48 48.42 -0.93
CA GLU A 102 -5.62 49.19 0.00
C GLU A 102 -4.83 48.27 0.95
N GLU A 103 -3.65 48.75 1.33
CA GLU A 103 -2.64 48.12 2.18
C GLU A 103 -3.07 48.11 3.66
N GLY A 104 -2.65 47.10 4.42
CA GLY A 104 -2.80 47.07 5.88
C GLY A 104 -2.28 45.79 6.50
N GLU A 105 -1.17 45.91 7.25
CA GLU A 105 -0.71 44.93 8.23
C GLU A 105 -1.74 44.75 9.38
N GLU A 106 -1.56 43.68 10.16
CA GLU A 106 -1.96 43.49 11.57
C GLU A 106 -3.07 42.45 11.90
N GLY A 107 -2.75 41.58 12.88
CA GLY A 107 -3.70 41.08 13.89
C GLY A 107 -4.27 39.67 13.75
N TRP A 108 -3.80 38.72 14.57
CA TRP A 108 -4.50 37.45 14.83
C TRP A 108 -5.40 37.62 16.07
N GLU A 109 -6.71 37.41 15.92
CA GLU A 109 -7.63 37.16 17.04
C GLU A 109 -8.25 35.76 16.93
N GLU A 110 -8.18 35.00 18.02
CA GLU A 110 -8.81 33.70 18.18
C GLU A 110 -10.29 33.87 18.54
N THR A 111 -11.20 33.28 17.76
CA THR A 111 -12.54 32.95 18.24
C THR A 111 -12.90 31.52 17.86
N GLY A 112 -13.20 30.73 18.89
CA GLY A 112 -13.72 29.38 18.75
C GLY A 112 -15.23 29.42 18.56
N GLU A 113 -15.75 28.52 17.74
CA GLU A 113 -17.18 28.23 17.70
C GLU A 113 -17.42 26.73 17.50
N ASP A 114 -18.25 26.19 18.39
CA ASP A 114 -18.75 24.82 18.44
C ASP A 114 -19.67 24.51 17.25
N VAL A 115 -19.45 23.38 16.56
CA VAL A 115 -20.39 22.90 15.52
C VAL A 115 -20.88 21.48 15.82
N LYS A 116 -22.21 21.40 15.86
CA LYS A 116 -23.08 20.23 16.05
C LYS A 116 -23.03 19.30 14.82
N VAL A 117 -22.79 18.01 15.04
CA VAL A 117 -22.76 16.97 13.99
C VAL A 117 -24.14 16.32 13.87
N GLU A 118 -24.72 16.34 12.67
CA GLU A 118 -25.85 15.50 12.26
C GLU A 118 -25.38 14.45 11.25
N VAL A 119 -25.74 13.18 11.49
CA VAL A 119 -25.35 12.02 10.66
C VAL A 119 -26.46 11.68 9.68
N SER A 120 -26.11 11.47 8.40
CA SER A 120 -26.96 10.69 7.48
C SER A 120 -26.16 9.84 6.48
N GLY A 121 -26.41 8.52 6.54
CA GLY A 121 -26.88 7.71 5.40
C GLY A 121 -25.97 7.36 4.21
N SER A 122 -25.36 6.17 4.31
CA SER A 122 -25.13 5.13 3.29
C SER A 122 -25.29 5.43 1.78
N GLY A 123 -24.23 5.14 1.01
CA GLY A 123 -24.28 4.89 -0.43
C GLY A 123 -23.45 3.64 -0.80
N GLU A 124 -24.10 2.70 -1.49
CA GLU A 124 -23.56 1.44 -1.99
C GLU A 124 -22.84 1.65 -3.32
N ASP A 125 -21.51 1.51 -3.36
CA ASP A 125 -20.75 1.27 -4.58
C ASP A 125 -19.50 0.46 -4.22
N GLY A 126 -19.40 -0.77 -4.72
CA GLY A 126 -18.29 -1.71 -4.51
C GLY A 126 -16.96 -1.32 -5.17
N LYS A 127 -16.55 -0.06 -5.08
CA LYS A 127 -15.18 0.38 -5.34
C LYS A 127 -14.53 0.60 -3.99
N VAL A 128 -13.50 -0.18 -3.67
CA VAL A 128 -12.69 -0.02 -2.45
C VAL A 128 -12.09 1.38 -2.49
N LYS A 129 -12.78 2.36 -1.93
CA LYS A 129 -12.26 3.72 -1.79
C LYS A 129 -11.09 3.61 -0.83
N ARG A 130 -9.90 4.02 -1.27
CA ARG A 130 -8.81 4.30 -0.33
C ARG A 130 -9.40 5.32 0.64
N VAL A 131 -9.47 4.95 1.90
CA VAL A 131 -10.05 5.78 2.94
C VAL A 131 -9.07 6.91 3.15
N GLY A 132 -9.30 8.02 2.45
CA GLY A 132 -8.76 9.31 2.86
C GLY A 132 -9.29 9.55 4.27
N GLY A 133 -8.37 9.73 5.21
CA GLY A 133 -8.73 10.13 6.56
C GLY A 133 -9.66 11.33 6.50
N GLU A 134 -10.70 11.31 7.34
CA GLU A 134 -11.61 12.43 7.54
C GLU A 134 -10.79 13.74 7.68
N GLU A 135 -11.14 14.76 6.89
CA GLU A 135 -10.39 15.99 6.61
C GLU A 135 -10.24 16.93 7.83
N ARG A 136 -9.79 16.42 8.97
CA ARG A 136 -9.71 17.20 10.22
C ARG A 136 -8.37 17.93 10.40
N SER A 137 -7.32 17.57 9.67
CA SER A 137 -5.99 18.19 9.81
C SER A 137 -5.65 19.21 8.71
N GLY A 138 -6.45 19.31 7.64
CA GLY A 138 -6.19 20.20 6.50
C GLY A 138 -4.92 19.89 5.68
N LEU A 139 -3.98 19.14 6.24
CA LEU A 139 -2.66 18.81 5.70
C LEU A 139 -2.76 17.86 4.50
N VAL A 140 -2.40 18.37 3.32
CA VAL A 140 -2.33 17.59 2.08
C VAL A 140 -0.90 17.10 1.86
N PHE A 141 -0.73 15.79 1.67
CA PHE A 141 0.51 15.18 1.18
C PHE A 141 0.44 14.93 -0.33
N GLY A 142 1.50 15.25 -1.06
CA GLY A 142 1.62 14.87 -2.46
C GLY A 142 2.72 15.60 -3.21
N ILE A 143 2.71 15.50 -4.54
CA ILE A 143 3.72 16.08 -5.43
C ILE A 143 3.13 17.29 -6.15
N LYS A 144 3.85 18.41 -6.24
CA LYS A 144 3.36 19.57 -7.02
C LYS A 144 3.20 19.23 -8.50
N CYS A 145 2.18 19.83 -9.12
CA CYS A 145 2.06 19.84 -10.58
C CYS A 145 3.36 20.39 -11.22
N PRO A 146 3.87 19.79 -12.31
CA PRO A 146 5.05 20.29 -13.02
C PRO A 146 4.82 21.59 -13.80
N HIS A 147 3.56 22.03 -13.97
CA HIS A 147 3.26 23.27 -14.70
C HIS A 147 3.58 24.49 -13.83
N PRO A 148 4.36 25.47 -14.32
CA PRO A 148 4.64 26.67 -13.53
C PRO A 148 3.38 27.46 -13.22
N GLY A 149 3.32 28.03 -12.02
CA GLY A 149 2.15 28.75 -11.53
C GLY A 149 0.95 27.86 -11.19
N CYS A 150 1.04 26.54 -11.38
CA CYS A 150 0.03 25.62 -10.89
C CYS A 150 0.38 25.12 -9.49
N GLU A 151 -0.54 25.33 -8.54
CA GLU A 151 -0.38 24.88 -7.14
C GLU A 151 -1.09 23.56 -6.84
N ALA A 152 -1.73 22.96 -7.86
CA ALA A 152 -2.38 21.67 -7.72
C ALA A 152 -1.39 20.60 -7.27
N VAL A 153 -1.89 19.66 -6.45
CA VAL A 153 -1.09 18.58 -5.88
C VAL A 153 -1.57 17.26 -6.46
N MET A 154 -0.62 16.48 -6.95
CA MET A 154 -0.79 15.11 -7.40
C MET A 154 -0.87 14.19 -6.19
N ARG A 155 -2.02 13.53 -6.01
CA ARG A 155 -2.29 12.55 -4.95
C ARG A 155 -1.92 11.13 -5.38
N GLY A 156 -2.14 10.14 -4.53
CA GLY A 156 -1.79 8.74 -4.81
C GLY A 156 -2.25 8.24 -6.18
N GLU A 157 -3.51 8.48 -6.55
CA GLU A 157 -4.05 8.07 -7.86
C GLU A 157 -3.30 8.71 -9.04
N ASP A 158 -2.97 9.99 -8.92
CA ASP A 158 -2.26 10.73 -9.96
C ASP A 158 -0.82 10.21 -10.14
N VAL A 159 -0.15 9.95 -9.01
CA VAL A 159 1.22 9.41 -8.97
C VAL A 159 1.27 7.98 -9.53
N GLU A 160 0.24 7.17 -9.25
CA GLU A 160 0.09 5.81 -9.79
C GLU A 160 0.00 5.83 -11.32
N VAL A 161 -0.77 6.76 -11.88
CA VAL A 161 -0.94 6.91 -13.35
C VAL A 161 0.32 7.46 -14.02
N ALA A 162 1.00 8.43 -13.39
CA ALA A 162 2.16 9.09 -13.97
C ALA A 162 3.47 8.31 -13.80
N GLY A 163 3.63 7.60 -12.68
CA GLY A 163 4.86 6.93 -12.25
C GLY A 163 5.03 5.51 -12.78
N THR A 164 6.08 4.84 -12.29
CA THR A 164 6.22 3.38 -12.43
C THR A 164 5.76 2.72 -11.14
N GLN A 165 5.45 1.42 -11.16
CA GLN A 165 5.06 0.68 -9.95
C GLN A 165 6.06 0.84 -8.80
N LYS A 166 7.36 0.85 -9.09
CA LYS A 166 8.41 1.01 -8.09
C LYS A 166 8.38 2.42 -7.47
N VAL A 167 8.20 3.45 -8.30
CA VAL A 167 8.11 4.85 -7.85
C VAL A 167 6.84 5.04 -7.01
N PHE A 168 5.71 4.52 -7.48
CA PHE A 168 4.45 4.61 -6.75
C PHE A 168 4.49 3.85 -5.41
N ALA A 169 5.09 2.66 -5.36
CA ALA A 169 5.25 1.94 -4.09
C ALA A 169 6.06 2.72 -3.05
N ARG A 170 7.11 3.44 -3.50
CA ARG A 170 7.89 4.31 -2.62
C ARG A 170 7.08 5.54 -2.18
N PHE A 171 6.25 6.10 -3.07
CA PHE A 171 5.31 7.16 -2.73
C PHE A 171 4.31 6.71 -1.65
N GLU A 172 3.65 5.56 -1.84
CA GLU A 172 2.68 5.00 -0.87
C GLU A 172 3.33 4.78 0.51
N GLU A 173 4.59 4.35 0.56
CA GLU A 173 5.32 4.17 1.83
C GLU A 173 5.52 5.51 2.56
N MET A 174 5.91 6.55 1.83
CA MET A 174 6.11 7.89 2.41
C MET A 174 4.79 8.54 2.82
N GLU A 175 3.73 8.37 2.03
CA GLU A 175 2.38 8.82 2.36
C GLU A 175 1.86 8.11 3.62
N ARG A 176 2.02 6.79 3.71
CA ARG A 176 1.66 6.00 4.90
C ARG A 176 2.38 6.50 6.15
N LYS A 177 3.68 6.79 6.03
CA LYS A 177 4.45 7.33 7.14
C LYS A 177 3.93 8.72 7.54
N PHE A 178 3.73 9.60 6.57
CA PHE A 178 3.23 10.94 6.81
C PHE A 178 1.88 10.94 7.55
N ILE A 179 0.92 10.15 7.09
CA ILE A 179 -0.40 10.09 7.72
C ILE A 179 -0.29 9.63 9.18
N ALA A 180 0.51 8.60 9.46
CA ALA A 180 0.69 8.10 10.83
C ALA A 180 1.37 9.11 11.76
N GLU A 181 2.33 9.88 11.26
CA GLU A 181 3.05 10.88 12.04
C GLU A 181 2.22 12.16 12.27
N ASN A 182 1.33 12.51 11.36
CA ASN A 182 0.63 13.80 11.35
C ASN A 182 -0.87 13.69 11.69
N THR A 183 -1.36 12.50 12.01
CA THR A 183 -2.78 12.28 12.38
C THR A 183 -2.85 11.66 13.77
N PRO A 184 -3.14 12.45 14.82
CA PRO A 184 -3.28 11.95 16.19
C PRO A 184 -4.30 10.82 16.28
N GLY A 185 -3.95 9.75 16.99
CA GLY A 185 -4.80 8.56 17.13
C GLY A 185 -4.87 7.68 15.88
N TRP A 186 -4.13 7.97 14.82
CA TRP A 186 -4.12 7.14 13.61
C TRP A 186 -3.55 5.74 13.84
N ARG A 187 -4.22 4.74 13.28
CA ARG A 187 -3.82 3.33 13.32
C ARG A 187 -3.98 2.67 11.96
N TRP A 188 -2.96 1.93 11.53
CA TRP A 188 -3.03 1.10 10.34
C TRP A 188 -3.76 -0.22 10.63
N CYS A 189 -4.53 -0.69 9.65
CA CYS A 189 -5.13 -2.02 9.72
C CYS A 189 -4.05 -3.11 9.70
N LEU A 190 -4.21 -4.14 10.53
CA LEU A 190 -3.33 -5.30 10.60
C LEU A 190 -3.74 -6.44 9.65
N GLY A 191 -4.77 -6.24 8.81
CA GLY A 191 -5.18 -7.22 7.81
C GLY A 191 -4.13 -7.40 6.73
N THR A 192 -3.80 -8.64 6.38
CA THR A 192 -2.68 -8.99 5.48
C THR A 192 -2.72 -8.30 4.11
N HIS A 193 -3.91 -7.98 3.61
CA HIS A 193 -4.12 -7.29 2.34
C HIS A 193 -4.85 -5.96 2.48
N CYS A 194 -5.07 -5.50 3.71
CA CYS A 194 -5.75 -4.24 3.97
C CYS A 194 -4.72 -3.13 4.13
N LYS A 195 -4.84 -2.09 3.30
CA LYS A 195 -4.01 -0.88 3.39
C LYS A 195 -4.68 0.25 4.15
N ALA A 196 -5.92 0.06 4.62
CA ALA A 196 -6.69 1.09 5.29
C ALA A 196 -6.07 1.48 6.64
N GLY A 197 -6.33 2.71 7.06
CA GLY A 197 -6.07 3.18 8.41
C GLY A 197 -7.25 4.00 8.89
N GLN A 198 -7.34 4.18 10.21
CA GLN A 198 -8.41 4.93 10.84
C GLN A 198 -7.91 5.60 12.11
N VAL A 199 -8.56 6.69 12.52
CA VAL A 199 -8.35 7.28 13.83
C VAL A 199 -9.05 6.40 14.87
N HIS A 200 -8.32 5.97 15.89
CA HIS A 200 -8.85 5.32 17.07
C HIS A 200 -8.87 6.33 18.22
N VAL A 201 -10.06 6.61 18.74
CA VAL A 201 -10.23 7.38 19.96
C VAL A 201 -10.44 6.36 21.08
N PRO A 202 -9.53 6.29 22.08
CA PRO A 202 -9.74 5.42 23.23
C PRO A 202 -11.10 5.75 23.87
N PRO A 203 -11.85 4.74 24.34
CA PRO A 203 -13.02 5.02 25.15
C PRO A 203 -12.56 5.91 26.31
N ALA A 204 -13.20 7.07 26.48
CA ALA A 204 -12.89 8.00 27.57
C ALA A 204 -12.73 7.17 28.84
N SER A 205 -11.54 7.21 29.45
CA SER A 205 -11.16 6.42 30.60
C SER A 205 -12.36 6.30 31.52
N GLY A 206 -12.87 5.08 31.68
CA GLY A 206 -14.11 4.84 32.41
C GLY A 206 -14.09 5.67 33.68
N GLU A 207 -15.09 6.54 33.82
CA GLU A 207 -15.54 7.00 35.11
C GLU A 207 -15.97 5.75 35.88
N SER A 208 -15.03 4.99 36.41
CA SER A 208 -15.25 4.34 37.69
C SER A 208 -15.17 5.45 38.73
N SER A 209 -16.18 6.32 38.72
CA SER A 209 -16.68 6.83 39.99
C SER A 209 -16.87 5.59 40.84
N PRO A 210 -16.19 5.44 41.99
CA PRO A 210 -16.58 4.39 42.91
C PRO A 210 -18.02 4.71 43.25
N GLU A 211 -18.99 3.95 42.72
CA GLU A 211 -20.29 3.89 43.35
C GLU A 211 -20.01 3.43 44.77
N LEU A 212 -20.03 4.38 45.70
CA LEU A 212 -20.14 4.10 47.11
C LEU A 212 -21.45 3.33 47.26
N VAL A 213 -21.38 2.00 47.25
CA VAL A 213 -22.54 1.18 47.57
C VAL A 213 -22.76 1.34 49.07
N VAL A 214 -23.63 2.27 49.42
CA VAL A 214 -24.12 2.42 50.79
C VAL A 214 -25.15 1.32 51.00
N ASN A 215 -24.80 0.27 51.74
CA ASN A 215 -25.81 -0.64 52.26
C ASN A 215 -26.73 0.12 53.22
N GLU A 216 -27.97 -0.34 53.38
CA GLU A 216 -29.04 0.28 54.20
C GLU A 216 -28.64 0.57 55.67
N HIS A 217 -27.49 0.07 56.13
CA HIS A 217 -26.93 0.28 57.46
C HIS A 217 -25.81 1.36 57.56
N LYS A 218 -25.50 2.12 56.49
CA LYS A 218 -24.57 3.26 56.52
C LYS A 218 -23.21 3.00 57.22
N THR A 219 -22.51 1.93 56.87
CA THR A 219 -21.09 1.75 57.29
C THR A 219 -20.18 1.51 56.08
N LEU A 220 -19.07 2.26 56.03
CA LEU A 220 -18.01 2.13 55.04
C LEU A 220 -17.09 0.96 55.43
N ILE A 221 -16.94 -0.02 54.55
CA ILE A 221 -16.00 -1.14 54.76
C ILE A 221 -14.98 -1.10 53.62
N PHE A 222 -13.69 -0.92 53.96
CA PHE A 222 -12.60 -1.22 53.03
C PHE A 222 -12.47 -2.73 52.93
N ALA A 223 -12.78 -3.30 51.76
CA ALA A 223 -12.51 -4.71 51.49
C ALA A 223 -11.04 -4.89 51.10
N SER A 224 -10.16 -4.88 52.11
CA SER A 224 -8.92 -5.65 52.05
C SER A 224 -9.02 -6.73 53.12
N LEU A 225 -8.86 -7.99 52.70
CA LEU A 225 -8.40 -9.17 53.47
C LEU A 225 -9.23 -10.46 53.28
N VAL A 226 -9.30 -11.02 52.06
CA VAL A 226 -9.59 -12.45 51.89
C VAL A 226 -8.81 -13.03 50.70
N ASP A 227 -7.66 -13.67 50.96
CA ASP A 227 -6.98 -14.54 49.98
C ASP A 227 -6.23 -15.69 50.70
N ALA A 228 -6.99 -16.53 51.41
CA ALA A 228 -6.47 -17.75 52.04
C ALA A 228 -6.97 -19.04 51.38
N LEU A 229 -7.61 -19.00 50.21
CA LEU A 229 -8.10 -20.20 49.52
C LEU A 229 -7.91 -20.11 47.99
N GLY A 230 -6.69 -20.38 47.53
CA GLY A 230 -6.41 -21.19 46.32
C GLY A 230 -7.09 -20.89 44.98
N HIS A 231 -7.77 -19.77 44.79
CA HIS A 231 -8.32 -19.34 43.51
C HIS A 231 -7.85 -17.91 43.27
N GLY A 232 -6.91 -17.76 42.32
CA GLY A 232 -6.37 -16.47 41.95
C GLY A 232 -7.46 -15.48 41.52
N PRO A 233 -7.14 -14.18 41.52
CA PRO A 233 -8.11 -13.12 41.25
C PRO A 233 -8.86 -13.37 39.93
N PRO A 234 -10.18 -13.05 39.85
CA PRO A 234 -10.91 -13.13 38.60
C PRO A 234 -10.23 -12.28 37.52
N PRO A 235 -10.20 -12.70 36.24
CA PRO A 235 -9.53 -11.97 35.18
C PRO A 235 -10.40 -10.79 34.73
N ASN A 236 -10.66 -9.83 35.60
CA ASN A 236 -11.38 -8.60 35.24
C ASN A 236 -10.57 -7.39 35.70
N GLY A 237 -9.69 -6.96 34.80
CA GLY A 237 -8.81 -5.81 34.98
C GLY A 237 -7.82 -5.61 33.84
N GLN A 238 -8.11 -6.08 32.62
CA GLN A 238 -7.23 -5.90 31.48
C GLN A 238 -8.02 -5.30 30.31
N ASN A 239 -7.59 -4.10 29.93
CA ASN A 239 -8.16 -3.20 28.94
C ASN A 239 -8.65 -3.93 27.67
N THR A 240 -9.96 -3.83 27.39
CA THR A 240 -10.66 -4.42 26.23
C THR A 240 -10.64 -3.50 25.01
N ASP A 241 -9.69 -2.57 24.92
CA ASP A 241 -9.66 -1.60 23.83
C ASP A 241 -9.32 -2.28 22.50
N ILE A 242 -10.33 -2.34 21.62
CA ILE A 242 -10.32 -3.03 20.33
C ILE A 242 -10.53 -2.00 19.24
N CYS A 243 -9.61 -1.98 18.27
CA CYS A 243 -9.81 -1.25 17.03
C CYS A 243 -10.30 -2.21 15.95
N THR A 244 -11.52 -2.00 15.46
CA THR A 244 -12.09 -2.78 14.35
C THR A 244 -11.97 -2.00 13.07
N CYS A 245 -11.30 -2.59 12.07
CA CYS A 245 -11.13 -1.94 10.77
C CYS A 245 -12.48 -1.74 10.09
N HIS A 246 -12.82 -0.49 9.76
CA HIS A 246 -14.09 -0.18 9.09
C HIS A 246 -14.14 -0.63 7.61
N VAL A 247 -13.01 -1.04 7.03
CA VAL A 247 -12.93 -1.52 5.63
C VAL A 247 -13.04 -3.03 5.54
N CYS A 248 -12.24 -3.76 6.31
CA CYS A 248 -12.14 -5.22 6.20
C CYS A 248 -12.60 -5.98 7.44
N GLY A 249 -13.03 -5.28 8.50
CA GLY A 249 -13.51 -5.89 9.75
C GLY A 249 -12.42 -6.54 10.61
N THR A 250 -11.14 -6.49 10.20
CA THR A 250 -10.04 -7.04 11.01
C THR A 250 -9.97 -6.32 12.34
N ARG A 251 -9.96 -7.08 13.43
CA ARG A 251 -9.88 -6.58 14.81
C ARG A 251 -8.43 -6.60 15.28
N ALA A 252 -8.00 -5.51 15.90
CA ALA A 252 -6.69 -5.36 16.49
C ALA A 252 -6.81 -4.95 17.96
N CYS A 253 -5.93 -5.49 18.80
CA CYS A 253 -5.79 -5.08 20.19
C CYS A 253 -4.99 -3.76 20.24
N VAL A 254 -5.58 -2.71 20.82
CA VAL A 254 -4.99 -1.36 20.81
C VAL A 254 -3.77 -1.29 21.72
N SER A 255 -3.80 -2.00 22.84
CA SER A 255 -2.76 -1.95 23.87
C SER A 255 -1.45 -2.61 23.45
N CYS A 256 -1.48 -3.64 22.60
CA CYS A 256 -0.28 -4.36 22.17
C CYS A 256 0.03 -4.28 20.67
N ASP A 257 -0.84 -3.63 19.89
CA ASP A 257 -0.76 -3.49 18.44
C ASP A 257 -0.60 -4.82 17.69
N ARG A 258 -1.41 -5.80 18.08
CA ARG A 258 -1.46 -7.14 17.47
C ARG A 258 -2.88 -7.50 17.04
N PRO A 259 -3.06 -8.51 16.17
CA PRO A 259 -4.38 -9.08 15.90
C PRO A 259 -5.13 -9.36 17.21
N TRP A 260 -6.43 -9.09 17.22
CA TRP A 260 -7.25 -9.28 18.41
C TRP A 260 -7.16 -10.73 18.91
N HIS A 261 -7.04 -10.87 20.22
CA HIS A 261 -6.79 -12.13 20.88
C HIS A 261 -7.76 -12.32 22.06
N GLU A 262 -8.84 -13.04 21.79
CA GLU A 262 -9.91 -13.25 22.76
C GLU A 262 -9.51 -14.29 23.83
N GLY A 263 -9.79 -13.97 25.10
CA GLY A 263 -9.55 -14.89 26.21
C GLY A 263 -8.09 -15.05 26.64
N GLU A 264 -7.15 -14.32 26.02
CA GLU A 264 -5.75 -14.29 26.44
C GLU A 264 -5.25 -12.86 26.67
N THR A 265 -4.32 -12.70 27.61
CA THR A 265 -3.70 -11.41 27.91
C THR A 265 -2.70 -11.04 26.80
N CYS A 266 -2.38 -9.74 26.66
CA CYS A 266 -1.38 -9.31 25.68
C CYS A 266 -0.01 -9.98 25.90
N VAL A 267 0.36 -10.23 27.16
CA VAL A 267 1.60 -10.93 27.52
C VAL A 267 1.56 -12.39 27.05
N ALA A 268 0.46 -13.11 27.32
CA ALA A 268 0.30 -14.49 26.89
C ALA A 268 0.33 -14.62 25.36
N TYR A 269 -0.34 -13.69 24.66
CA TYR A 269 -0.29 -13.63 23.19
C TYR A 269 1.14 -13.42 22.67
N GLN A 270 1.88 -12.48 23.26
CA GLN A 270 3.25 -12.16 22.83
C GLN A 270 4.20 -13.34 23.01
N GLU A 271 4.16 -14.03 24.15
CA GLU A 271 4.99 -15.22 24.41
C GLU A 271 4.68 -16.34 23.41
N ARG A 272 3.40 -16.58 23.14
CA ARG A 272 2.95 -17.59 22.16
C ARG A 272 3.41 -17.28 20.75
N VAL A 273 3.41 -16.01 20.36
CA VAL A 273 3.85 -15.57 19.03
C VAL A 273 5.37 -15.55 18.91
N LYS A 274 6.08 -15.16 19.96
CA LYS A 274 7.55 -15.10 20.00
C LYS A 274 8.19 -16.45 19.68
N GLY A 275 7.68 -17.54 20.29
CA GLY A 275 8.19 -18.88 20.04
C GLY A 275 8.13 -19.29 18.55
N ARG A 276 7.07 -18.88 17.84
CA ARG A 276 6.95 -19.16 16.39
C ARG A 276 7.96 -18.38 15.56
N PHE A 277 8.18 -17.09 15.85
CA PHE A 277 9.17 -16.30 15.13
C PHE A 277 10.60 -16.84 15.32
N GLU A 278 10.93 -17.29 16.53
CA GLU A 278 12.25 -17.88 16.82
C GLU A 278 12.44 -19.20 16.06
N GLU A 279 11.41 -20.04 15.97
CA GLU A 279 11.43 -21.28 15.18
C GLU A 279 11.57 -21.01 13.67
N GLU A 280 10.86 -20.01 13.15
CA GLU A 280 10.96 -19.57 11.75
C GLU A 280 12.36 -19.04 11.42
N ASP A 281 12.97 -18.22 12.30
CA ASP A 281 14.34 -17.73 12.13
C ASP A 281 15.35 -18.89 12.19
N GLN A 282 15.18 -19.84 13.12
CA GLN A 282 16.01 -21.04 13.17
C GLN A 282 15.89 -21.85 11.87
N SER A 283 14.66 -22.05 11.38
CA SER A 283 14.39 -22.74 10.12
C SER A 283 15.05 -22.02 8.94
N PHE A 284 14.92 -20.70 8.87
CA PHE A 284 15.52 -19.89 7.83
C PHE A 284 17.05 -19.95 7.87
N ARG A 285 17.68 -19.88 9.05
CA ARG A 285 19.13 -20.05 9.22
C ARG A 285 19.61 -21.42 8.79
N VAL A 286 18.86 -22.49 9.10
CA VAL A 286 19.18 -23.84 8.63
C VAL A 286 19.11 -23.89 7.11
N ILE A 287 18.03 -23.38 6.50
CA ILE A 287 17.87 -23.31 5.03
C ILE A 287 19.04 -22.54 4.40
N GLN A 288 19.47 -21.41 4.97
CA GLN A 288 20.62 -20.66 4.46
C GLN A 288 21.96 -21.40 4.56
N LYS A 289 22.15 -22.21 5.61
CA LYS A 289 23.36 -23.01 5.79
C LYS A 289 23.42 -24.18 4.81
N VAL A 290 22.29 -24.84 4.56
CA VAL A 290 22.23 -26.06 3.73
C VAL A 290 21.87 -25.80 2.28
N SER A 291 21.40 -24.59 1.93
CA SER A 291 21.01 -24.22 0.56
C SER A 291 21.60 -22.87 0.13
N ARG A 292 21.96 -22.75 -1.15
CA ARG A 292 22.41 -21.50 -1.77
C ARG A 292 21.64 -21.23 -3.07
N PRO A 293 21.43 -19.96 -3.47
CA PRO A 293 20.76 -19.64 -4.72
C PRO A 293 21.65 -19.99 -5.91
N CYS A 294 21.12 -20.68 -6.91
CA CYS A 294 21.83 -20.93 -8.16
C CYS A 294 22.21 -19.59 -8.82
N PRO A 295 23.47 -19.38 -9.25
CA PRO A 295 23.87 -18.13 -9.91
C PRO A 295 23.21 -17.91 -11.28
N GLY A 296 22.72 -18.97 -11.93
CA GLY A 296 22.04 -18.86 -13.22
C GLY A 296 20.55 -18.48 -13.12
N CYS A 297 19.82 -19.04 -12.16
CA CYS A 297 18.35 -18.88 -12.08
C CYS A 297 17.81 -18.46 -10.70
N GLY A 298 18.66 -18.30 -9.69
CA GLY A 298 18.28 -17.89 -8.34
C GLY A 298 17.60 -18.96 -7.49
N ARG A 299 17.20 -20.12 -8.05
CA ARG A 299 16.54 -21.16 -7.26
C ARG A 299 17.49 -21.75 -6.22
N ARG A 300 17.00 -21.95 -4.99
CA ARG A 300 17.78 -22.57 -3.90
C ARG A 300 18.14 -24.01 -4.25
N VAL A 301 19.43 -24.30 -4.24
CA VAL A 301 20.02 -25.64 -4.41
C VAL A 301 20.57 -26.07 -3.06
N GLN A 302 20.17 -27.25 -2.58
CA GLN A 302 20.67 -27.83 -1.33
C GLN A 302 22.02 -28.51 -1.56
N LYS A 303 22.97 -28.34 -0.63
CA LYS A 303 24.26 -29.06 -0.67
C LYS A 303 24.02 -30.54 -0.36
N ASN A 304 24.31 -31.41 -1.31
CA ASN A 304 24.24 -32.86 -1.12
C ASN A 304 25.65 -33.47 -1.11
N GLY A 305 26.30 -33.45 0.05
CA GLY A 305 27.59 -34.11 0.28
C GLY A 305 28.82 -33.18 0.23
N GLY A 306 29.98 -33.76 -0.12
CA GLY A 306 31.30 -33.11 -0.04
C GLY A 306 31.81 -32.45 -1.33
N CYS A 307 31.11 -32.61 -2.46
CA CYS A 307 31.53 -31.99 -3.71
C CYS A 307 31.28 -30.48 -3.68
N ARG A 308 32.26 -29.68 -4.10
CA ARG A 308 32.09 -28.23 -4.26
C ARG A 308 31.40 -27.85 -5.57
N PHE A 309 31.34 -28.75 -6.55
CA PHE A 309 30.67 -28.52 -7.83
C PHE A 309 29.23 -29.03 -7.75
N MET A 310 28.29 -28.12 -7.94
CA MET A 310 26.87 -28.34 -7.73
C MET A 310 26.12 -28.14 -9.04
N HIS A 311 25.17 -29.04 -9.32
CA HIS A 311 24.34 -29.00 -10.52
C HIS A 311 22.95 -28.44 -10.18
N CYS A 312 22.50 -27.40 -10.89
CA CYS A 312 21.15 -26.89 -10.73
C CYS A 312 20.15 -27.69 -11.58
N THR A 313 19.19 -28.38 -10.97
CA THR A 313 18.18 -29.17 -11.71
C THR A 313 17.20 -28.35 -12.55
N GLN A 314 17.15 -27.03 -12.36
CA GLN A 314 16.23 -26.14 -13.07
C GLN A 314 16.83 -25.59 -14.36
N CYS A 315 17.98 -24.91 -14.26
CA CYS A 315 18.66 -24.33 -15.41
C CYS A 315 19.81 -25.19 -15.95
N ARG A 316 20.08 -26.34 -15.30
CA ARG A 316 21.11 -27.33 -15.67
C ARG A 316 22.54 -26.80 -15.71
N TYR A 317 22.80 -25.65 -15.08
CA TYR A 317 24.14 -25.12 -14.93
C TYR A 317 24.85 -25.77 -13.75
N ASP A 318 26.12 -26.08 -13.98
CA ASP A 318 27.06 -26.43 -12.93
C ASP A 318 27.67 -25.16 -12.36
N PHE A 319 27.86 -25.11 -11.05
CA PHE A 319 28.45 -23.97 -10.37
C PHE A 319 29.24 -24.41 -9.15
N CYS A 320 30.20 -23.59 -8.73
CA CYS A 320 30.91 -23.83 -7.47
C CYS A 320 30.11 -23.32 -6.28
N TRP A 321 29.94 -24.16 -5.27
CA TRP A 321 29.27 -23.85 -4.02
C TRP A 321 29.96 -22.74 -3.21
N GLU A 322 31.27 -22.63 -3.30
CA GLU A 322 32.06 -21.69 -2.48
C GLU A 322 32.00 -20.27 -3.03
N CYS A 323 32.40 -20.08 -4.28
CA CYS A 323 32.47 -18.77 -4.92
C CYS A 323 31.24 -18.40 -5.76
N MET A 324 30.27 -19.30 -5.90
CA MET A 324 29.04 -19.09 -6.68
C MET A 324 29.26 -18.81 -8.17
N SER A 325 30.42 -19.16 -8.73
CA SER A 325 30.70 -19.02 -10.17
C SER A 325 30.15 -20.19 -10.96
N VAL A 326 29.54 -19.90 -12.13
CA VAL A 326 29.12 -20.91 -13.11
C VAL A 326 30.37 -21.58 -13.69
N VAL A 327 30.33 -22.90 -13.82
CA VAL A 327 31.38 -23.69 -14.46
C VAL A 327 31.02 -23.87 -15.93
N GLU A 328 31.86 -23.33 -16.82
CA GLU A 328 31.67 -23.43 -18.26
C GLU A 328 32.53 -24.58 -18.84
N GLY A 329 31.89 -25.56 -19.48
CA GLY A 329 32.55 -26.66 -20.22
C GLY A 329 32.83 -27.96 -19.44
N TYR A 330 32.97 -29.08 -20.16
CA TYR A 330 33.40 -30.37 -19.60
C TYR A 330 34.85 -30.25 -19.09
N GLY A 331 35.02 -30.12 -17.77
CA GLY A 331 36.34 -29.98 -17.13
C GLY A 331 36.68 -28.57 -16.63
N GLY A 332 35.72 -27.64 -16.57
CA GLY A 332 35.95 -26.30 -16.05
C GLY A 332 36.41 -26.33 -14.57
N SER A 333 37.60 -25.81 -14.30
CA SER A 333 38.13 -25.68 -12.94
C SER A 333 37.64 -24.37 -12.30
N CYS A 334 37.12 -24.46 -11.07
CA CYS A 334 36.93 -23.25 -10.26
C CYS A 334 38.30 -22.71 -9.83
N LYS A 335 38.52 -21.40 -9.94
CA LYS A 335 39.72 -20.72 -9.42
C LYS A 335 39.68 -20.46 -7.90
N CYS A 336 38.66 -20.98 -7.23
CA CYS A 336 38.50 -20.92 -5.79
C CYS A 336 39.25 -22.11 -5.15
N GLY A 337 40.55 -21.93 -4.90
CA GLY A 337 41.39 -22.92 -4.22
C GLY A 337 42.09 -23.89 -5.16
#